data_AF-A0A2Z5J6S1-F1
#
_entry.id   AF-A0A2Z5J6S1-F1
#
_cell.length_a   1.000
_cell.length_b   1.000
_cell.length_c   1.000
_cell.angle_alpha   90.00
_cell.angle_beta   90.00
_cell.angle_gamma   90.00
#
_symmetry.space_group_name_H-M   'P 1'
#
loop_
_entity.id
_entity.type
_entity.pdbx_description
1 polymer ?
#
loop_
_entity_poly.entity_id
_entity_poly.type
_entity_poly.pdbx_seq_one_letter_code
_entity_poly.pdbx_strand_id
1 'polypeptide(L)' 'MGVRPPLPTPPVISAVAADLGHGERGPLAVTVEEATEISVVVRVWRTRPVLGLGLLPAVPAASVDVHLTATLADRG' A
#
# COMPACT_ATOMS: atom_id res chain seq x y z
N MET A 1 8.17 -27.78 -4.45
CA MET A 1 7.80 -26.36 -4.29
C MET A 1 9.09 -25.61 -4.01
N GLY A 2 9.62 -24.82 -4.95
CA GLY A 2 10.92 -24.16 -4.78
C GLY A 2 10.75 -22.94 -3.88
N VAL A 3 11.31 -22.99 -2.67
CA VAL A 3 11.43 -21.78 -1.83
C VAL A 3 12.52 -20.90 -2.43
N ARG A 4 12.15 -19.70 -2.87
CA ARG A 4 13.12 -18.71 -3.31
C ARG A 4 13.92 -18.26 -2.09
N PRO A 5 15.26 -18.21 -2.16
CA PRO A 5 16.05 -17.71 -1.04
C PRO A 5 15.67 -16.25 -0.73
N PRO A 6 15.76 -15.83 0.55
CA PRO A 6 15.51 -14.46 0.94
C PRO A 6 16.44 -13.50 0.20
N LEU A 7 15.98 -12.25 0.00
CA LEU A 7 16.83 -11.22 -0.58
C LEU A 7 18.03 -10.93 0.34
N PRO A 8 19.19 -10.52 -0.21
CA PRO A 8 20.38 -10.22 0.59
C PRO A 8 20.19 -8.98 1.49
N THR A 9 19.29 -8.08 1.10
CA THR A 9 18.87 -6.92 1.88
C THR A 9 17.40 -6.62 1.56
N PRO A 10 16.67 -5.91 2.46
CA PRO A 10 15.33 -5.46 2.16
C PRO A 10 15.33 -4.58 0.89
N PRO A 11 14.41 -4.81 -0.06
CA PRO A 11 14.29 -3.99 -1.25
C PRO A 11 13.68 -2.63 -0.91
N VAL A 12 13.93 -1.65 -1.77
CA VAL A 12 13.16 -0.41 -1.75
C VAL A 12 11.81 -0.70 -2.41
N ILE A 13 10.74 -0.52 -1.66
CA ILE A 13 9.37 -0.72 -2.13
C ILE A 13 8.70 0.62 -2.41
N SER A 14 8.09 0.73 -3.59
CA SER A 14 7.10 1.75 -3.90
C SER A 14 5.73 1.10 -4.08
N ALA A 15 4.69 1.76 -3.57
CA ALA A 15 3.32 1.28 -3.63
C ALA A 15 2.41 2.39 -4.18
N VAL A 16 1.59 2.03 -5.16
CA VAL A 16 0.58 2.91 -5.75
C VAL A 16 -0.76 2.19 -5.72
N ALA A 17 -1.80 2.86 -5.20
CA ALA A 17 -3.15 2.33 -5.15
C ALA A 17 -4.02 2.97 -6.25
N ALA A 18 -4.83 2.15 -6.90
CA ALA A 18 -5.84 2.57 -7.86
C ALA A 18 -7.24 2.23 -7.34
N ASP A 19 -8.17 3.18 -7.48
CA ASP A 19 -9.57 3.00 -7.11
C ASP A 19 -10.32 2.25 -8.22
N LEU A 20 -10.98 1.14 -7.87
CA LEU A 20 -11.79 0.36 -8.81
C LEU A 20 -13.26 0.83 -8.87
N GLY A 21 -13.62 1.87 -8.10
CA GLY A 21 -14.82 2.68 -8.36
C GLY A 21 -16.16 2.04 -7.97
N HIS A 22 -16.19 1.09 -7.02
CA HIS A 22 -17.41 0.40 -6.60
C HIS A 22 -18.35 1.20 -5.67
N GLY A 23 -18.40 2.53 -5.82
CA GLY A 23 -19.34 3.41 -5.10
C GLY A 23 -18.76 4.15 -3.88
N GLU A 24 -17.59 3.73 -3.41
CA GLU A 24 -16.83 4.41 -2.36
C GLU A 24 -16.12 5.64 -2.95
N ARG A 25 -16.56 6.85 -2.61
CA ARG A 25 -15.93 8.11 -3.08
C ARG A 25 -15.01 8.67 -2.01
N GLY A 26 -13.78 9.02 -2.38
CA GLY A 26 -12.85 9.73 -1.51
C GLY A 26 -11.38 9.47 -1.88
N PRO A 27 -10.44 10.34 -1.48
CA PRO A 27 -9.01 10.12 -1.68
C PRO A 27 -8.56 8.78 -1.12
N LEU A 28 -7.77 8.05 -1.90
CA LEU A 28 -7.02 6.88 -1.44
C LEU A 28 -5.63 7.33 -1.00
N ALA A 29 -5.15 6.72 0.08
CA ALA A 29 -3.78 6.83 0.54
C ALA A 29 -3.20 5.44 0.73
N VAL A 30 -1.93 5.29 0.38
CA VAL A 30 -1.18 4.05 0.48
C VAL A 30 0.14 4.32 1.16
N THR A 31 0.56 3.43 2.05
CA THR A 31 1.85 3.52 2.72
C THR A 31 2.43 2.13 2.91
N VAL A 32 3.73 2.03 2.66
CA VAL A 32 4.53 0.86 3.02
C VAL A 32 4.93 1.04 4.48
N GLU A 33 4.38 0.20 5.37
CA GLU A 33 4.70 0.25 6.81
C GLU A 33 5.99 -0.51 7.12
N GLU A 34 6.22 -1.62 6.43
CA GLU A 34 7.39 -2.48 6.62
C GLU A 34 7.77 -3.17 5.30
N ALA A 35 9.07 -3.30 5.05
CA ALA A 35 9.61 -4.13 3.98
C ALA A 35 10.81 -4.92 4.51
N THR A 36 10.78 -6.24 4.32
CA THR A 36 11.85 -7.17 4.71
C THR A 36 12.37 -7.91 3.47
N GLU A 37 13.31 -8.81 3.67
CA GLU A 37 13.87 -9.68 2.63
C GLU A 37 12.86 -10.67 2.04
N ILE A 38 11.73 -10.91 2.72
CA ILE A 38 10.73 -11.92 2.34
C ILE A 38 9.29 -11.42 2.34
N SER A 39 9.01 -10.25 2.93
CA SER A 39 7.66 -9.74 3.12
C SER A 39 7.59 -8.22 2.98
N VAL A 40 6.38 -7.74 2.73
CA VAL A 40 6.05 -6.31 2.75
C VAL A 40 4.68 -6.14 3.42
N VAL A 41 4.55 -5.13 4.26
CA VAL A 41 3.30 -4.71 4.87
C VAL A 41 2.89 -3.38 4.24
N VAL A 42 1.75 -3.38 3.57
CA VAL A 42 1.20 -2.20 2.89
C VAL A 42 -0.17 -1.91 3.46
N ARG A 43 -0.36 -0.67 3.88
CA ARG A 43 -1.64 -0.18 4.38
C ARG A 43 -2.27 0.75 3.37
N VAL A 44 -3.54 0.50 3.07
CA VAL A 44 -4.34 1.31 2.15
C VAL A 44 -5.59 1.78 2.89
N TRP A 45 -5.84 3.09 2.86
CA TRP A 45 -7.01 3.68 3.48
C TRP A 45 -7.65 4.73 2.59
N ARG A 46 -8.92 5.00 2.87
CA ARG A 46 -9.70 6.04 2.23
C ARG A 46 -10.12 7.08 3.26
N THR A 47 -10.00 8.34 2.91
CA THR A 47 -10.60 9.42 3.70
C THR A 47 -12.04 9.63 3.25
N ARG A 48 -13.01 9.51 4.15
CA ARG A 48 -14.42 9.78 3.84
C ARG A 48 -14.82 11.16 4.36
N PRO A 49 -15.40 12.05 3.54
CA PRO A 49 -16.00 13.28 4.04
C PRO A 49 -17.22 12.96 4.90
N VAL A 50 -17.14 13.24 6.20
CA VAL A 50 -18.31 13.21 7.07
C VAL A 50 -19.00 14.57 6.97
N LEU A 51 -20.07 14.59 6.17
CA LEU A 51 -20.93 15.77 6.03
C LEU A 51 -21.39 16.23 7.43
N GLY A 52 -21.08 17.49 7.77
CA GLY A 52 -21.54 18.13 9.02
C GLY A 52 -20.49 18.26 10.13
N LEU A 53 -19.32 17.61 10.03
CA LEU A 53 -18.29 17.68 11.09
C LEU A 53 -16.95 18.28 10.64
N GLY A 54 -16.74 18.51 9.34
CA GLY A 54 -15.44 18.98 8.82
C GLY A 54 -14.29 17.99 9.02
N LEU A 55 -14.60 16.76 9.46
CA LEU A 55 -13.64 15.69 9.73
C LEU A 55 -13.61 14.70 8.56
N LEU A 56 -12.41 14.25 8.21
CA LEU A 56 -12.17 13.23 7.19
C LEU A 56 -11.62 11.95 7.86
N PRO A 57 -12.45 11.11 8.51
CA PRO A 57 -11.99 9.86 9.07
C PRO A 57 -11.37 8.96 7.99
N ALA A 58 -10.24 8.35 8.35
CA ALA A 58 -9.59 7.33 7.55
C ALA A 58 -10.20 5.95 7.87
N VAL A 59 -10.67 5.26 6.85
CA VAL A 59 -11.20 3.89 6.94
C VAL A 59 -10.41 2.96 6.02
N PRO A 60 -10.30 1.65 6.31
CA PRO A 60 -9.69 0.70 5.38
C PRO A 60 -10.32 0.81 3.99
N ALA A 61 -9.49 0.84 2.95
CA ALA A 61 -9.99 0.87 1.59
C ALA A 61 -10.46 -0.53 1.17
N ALA A 62 -11.67 -0.64 0.62
CA ALA A 62 -12.17 -1.84 -0.03
C ALA A 62 -12.06 -1.70 -1.55
N SER A 63 -11.93 -2.83 -2.26
CA SER A 63 -11.95 -2.89 -3.73
C SER A 63 -10.92 -1.96 -4.38
N VAL A 64 -9.65 -2.14 -4.01
CA VAL A 64 -8.51 -1.39 -4.55
C VAL A 64 -7.54 -2.34 -5.20
N ASP A 65 -6.92 -1.90 -6.29
CA ASP A 65 -5.73 -2.54 -6.84
C ASP A 65 -4.50 -1.83 -6.30
N VAL A 66 -3.51 -2.60 -5.87
CA VAL A 66 -2.23 -2.07 -5.38
C VAL A 66 -1.12 -2.58 -6.30
N HIS A 67 -0.46 -1.64 -6.97
CA HIS A 67 0.75 -1.93 -7.72
C HIS A 67 1.97 -1.74 -6.82
N LEU A 68 2.76 -2.81 -6.67
CA LEU A 68 4.00 -2.80 -5.90
C LEU A 68 5.19 -2.92 -6.84
N THR A 69 6.14 -2.00 -6.68
CA THR A 69 7.43 -2.05 -7.37
C THR A 69 8.52 -2.26 -6.32
N ALA A 70 9.31 -3.32 -6.50
CA ALA A 70 10.45 -3.62 -5.65
C ALA A 70 11.74 -3.43 -6.44
N THR A 71 12.64 -2.59 -5.92
CA THR A 71 13.97 -2.38 -6.49
C THR A 71 15.02 -2.84 -5.49
N LEU A 72 15.97 -3.66 -5.94
CA LEU A 72 17.11 -4.02 -5.10
C LEU A 72 17.95 -2.77 -4.89
N ALA A 73 18.18 -2.42 -3.63
CA ALA A 73 19.17 -1.42 -3.29
C ALA A 73 20.54 -2.02 -3.59
N ASP A 74 21.20 -1.54 -4.63
CA ASP A 74 22.59 -1.91 -4.89
C ASP A 74 23.44 -1.31 -3.77
N ARG A 75 24.03 -2.16 -2.94
CA ARG A 75 25.10 -1.74 -2.05
C ARG A 75 26.39 -2.05 -2.80
N GLY A 76 26.92 -1.02 -3.49
CA GLY A 76 28.25 -1.06 -4.09
C GLY A 76 29.35 -1.45 -3.09
#